data_AF-A0A821GI15-F1
#
_entry.id   AF-A0A821GI15-F1
#
_cell.length_a   1.000
_cell.length_b   1.000
_cell.length_c   1.000
_cell.angle_alpha   90.00
_cell.angle_beta   90.00
_cell.angle_gamma   90.00
#
_symmetry.space_group_name_H-M   'P 1'
#
loop_
_entity.id
_entity.type
_entity.pdbx_description
1 polymer ?
#
loop_
_entity_poly.entity_id
_entity_poly.type
_entity_poly.pdbx_seq_one_letter_code
_entity_poly.pdbx_strand_id
1 'polypeptide(L)'
;PCNLFPTPNIRSDNISWLYQVLADRWIKLGLPIDTRENIERGGFYTTVVRPGLRLISFNMNYCSPENVWLFINSTDPLDQLQWMIQWLQYAEDHGEKVHVIGHIPSKHCLASFRYITLSLTTFSYLNPGYRVYPIDGNYHDSSYWVLDHHTVIMNLTATNMHNRTIFIDEYDARDAYQMENLFPNDWHNLIERLKNDIDGQLMGLVYQYYTESYADGRQCNHNCRRGFLCDFITARLEDPHACDSLPNYFVSMIDNNMKNTL
;
A
#
# COMPACT_ATOMS: atom_id res chain seq x y z
N PRO A 1 -0.36 14.70 20.44
CA PRO A 1 -0.64 14.99 19.01
C PRO A 1 0.06 13.96 18.10
N CYS A 2 -0.63 13.45 17.09
CA CYS A 2 -0.06 12.52 16.10
C CYS A 2 0.59 13.28 14.93
N ASN A 3 1.33 12.56 14.06
CA ASN A 3 1.96 13.08 12.85
C ASN A 3 3.08 14.12 13.05
N LEU A 4 3.63 14.24 14.26
CA LEU A 4 4.72 15.18 14.55
C LEU A 4 6.08 14.52 14.31
N PHE A 5 6.64 14.70 13.11
CA PHE A 5 7.97 14.18 12.74
C PHE A 5 8.92 15.33 12.35
N PRO A 6 9.50 16.05 13.33
CA PRO A 6 10.44 17.13 13.06
C PRO A 6 11.74 16.59 12.45
N THR A 7 12.40 17.42 11.63
CA THR A 7 13.78 17.17 11.21
C THR A 7 14.76 17.72 12.25
N PRO A 8 15.99 17.19 12.35
CA PRO A 8 16.99 17.63 13.32
C PRO A 8 17.36 19.12 13.25
N ASN A 9 17.09 19.78 12.11
CA ASN A 9 17.34 21.21 11.91
C ASN A 9 16.36 22.11 12.70
N ILE A 10 15.28 21.54 13.25
CA ILE A 10 14.27 22.24 14.04
C ILE A 10 14.66 22.13 15.52
N ARG A 11 15.40 23.13 16.01
CA ARG A 11 16.10 23.10 17.31
C ARG A 11 15.23 22.92 18.58
N SER A 12 13.92 23.15 18.53
CA SER A 12 13.06 23.11 19.73
C SER A 12 12.51 21.73 20.04
N ASP A 13 12.31 20.87 19.03
CA ASP A 13 11.57 19.62 19.16
C ASP A 13 12.34 18.47 18.49
N ASN A 14 12.86 17.54 19.29
CA ASN A 14 13.69 16.45 18.83
C ASN A 14 12.99 15.09 19.05
N ILE A 15 12.81 14.33 17.97
CA ILE A 15 12.19 12.99 17.98
C ILE A 15 13.20 11.84 18.17
N SER A 16 14.47 12.15 18.45
CA SER A 16 15.55 11.16 18.67
C SER A 16 15.19 10.09 19.70
N TRP A 17 14.40 10.43 20.73
CA TRP A 17 13.92 9.48 21.74
C TRP A 17 13.20 8.27 21.11
N LEU A 18 12.44 8.49 20.03
CA LEU A 18 11.72 7.44 19.32
C LEU A 18 12.70 6.62 18.48
N TYR A 19 13.50 7.30 17.66
CA TYR A 19 14.40 6.64 16.72
C TYR A 19 15.51 5.82 17.40
N GLN A 20 16.04 6.28 18.53
CA GLN A 20 17.00 5.51 19.34
C GLN A 20 16.38 4.21 19.88
N VAL A 21 15.14 4.30 20.42
CA VAL A 21 14.42 3.12 20.91
C VAL A 21 14.09 2.16 19.76
N LEU A 22 13.70 2.67 18.59
CA LEU A 22 13.44 1.84 17.41
C LEU A 22 14.71 1.14 16.94
N ALA A 23 15.85 1.85 16.85
CA ALA A 23 17.13 1.26 16.47
C ALA A 23 17.52 0.12 17.42
N ASP A 24 17.47 0.36 18.74
CA ASP A 24 17.79 -0.65 19.74
C ASP A 24 16.90 -1.89 19.64
N ARG A 25 15.60 -1.69 19.46
CA ARG A 25 14.63 -2.80 19.39
C ARG A 25 14.74 -3.57 18.10
N TRP A 26 14.84 -2.91 16.95
CA TRP A 26 14.90 -3.57 15.66
C TRP A 26 16.22 -4.30 15.42
N ILE A 27 17.34 -3.75 15.89
CA ILE A 27 18.64 -4.44 15.82
C ILE A 27 18.62 -5.68 16.73
N LYS A 28 18.03 -5.56 17.93
CA LYS A 28 17.83 -6.73 18.82
C LYS A 28 16.96 -7.82 18.18
N LEU A 29 16.00 -7.44 17.33
CA LEU A 29 15.13 -8.37 16.61
C LEU A 29 15.78 -9.01 15.37
N GLY A 30 16.92 -8.48 14.90
CA GLY A 30 17.69 -9.08 13.81
C GLY A 30 18.08 -8.14 12.67
N LEU A 31 17.80 -6.83 12.77
CA LEU A 31 18.37 -5.89 11.79
C LEU A 31 19.89 -5.76 11.97
N PRO A 32 20.66 -5.67 10.88
CA PRO A 32 22.10 -5.41 10.94
C PRO A 32 22.46 -4.11 11.67
N ILE A 33 23.57 -4.10 12.40
CA ILE A 33 24.00 -2.97 13.25
C ILE A 33 24.27 -1.68 12.45
N ASP A 34 24.70 -1.80 11.19
CA ASP A 34 24.93 -0.71 10.26
C ASP A 34 23.65 0.04 9.87
N THR A 35 22.46 -0.55 10.08
CA THR A 35 21.19 0.17 9.90
C THR A 35 20.96 1.28 10.93
N ARG A 36 21.64 1.22 12.08
CA ARG A 36 21.43 2.12 13.23
C ARG A 36 21.52 3.60 12.84
N GLU A 37 22.54 3.98 12.09
CA GLU A 37 22.81 5.37 11.77
C GLU A 37 21.62 6.02 11.03
N ASN A 38 21.08 5.33 10.02
CA ASN A 38 19.93 5.84 9.26
C ASN A 38 18.64 5.80 10.07
N ILE A 39 18.45 4.77 10.91
CA ILE A 39 17.29 4.69 11.81
C ILE A 39 17.31 5.86 12.78
N GLU A 40 18.44 6.13 13.45
CA GLU A 40 18.58 7.23 14.41
C GLU A 40 18.50 8.60 13.74
N ARG A 41 18.98 8.73 12.50
CA ARG A 41 18.90 9.96 11.71
C ARG A 41 17.46 10.32 11.33
N GLY A 42 16.66 9.34 10.90
CA GLY A 42 15.36 9.65 10.27
C GLY A 42 14.35 8.51 10.21
N GLY A 43 14.57 7.39 10.90
CA GLY A 43 13.62 6.27 10.93
C GLY A 43 13.46 5.52 9.60
N PHE A 44 14.42 5.66 8.69
CA PHE A 44 14.51 4.91 7.43
C PHE A 44 15.81 4.10 7.40
N TYR A 45 15.85 3.01 6.64
CA TYR A 45 17.04 2.16 6.53
C TYR A 45 16.98 1.26 5.29
N THR A 46 18.12 0.68 4.93
CA THR A 46 18.19 -0.40 3.95
C THR A 46 18.91 -1.59 4.55
N THR A 47 18.58 -2.80 4.08
CA THR A 47 19.27 -4.03 4.46
C THR A 47 19.19 -5.04 3.32
N VAL A 48 20.15 -5.95 3.24
CA VAL A 48 20.06 -7.11 2.35
C VAL A 48 19.19 -8.15 3.05
N VAL A 49 18.13 -8.60 2.38
CA VAL A 49 17.20 -9.63 2.91
C VAL A 49 17.77 -11.02 2.63
N ARG A 50 18.31 -11.20 1.42
CA ARG A 50 18.97 -12.42 0.92
C ARG A 50 19.84 -12.04 -0.28
N PRO A 51 20.78 -12.90 -0.71
CA PRO A 51 21.64 -12.59 -1.86
C PRO A 51 20.80 -12.15 -3.07
N GLY A 52 21.09 -10.97 -3.63
CA GLY A 52 20.34 -10.41 -4.77
C GLY A 52 19.03 -9.71 -4.43
N LEU A 53 18.61 -9.61 -3.16
CA LEU A 53 17.42 -8.86 -2.73
C LEU A 53 17.72 -7.88 -1.59
N ARG A 54 17.50 -6.60 -1.85
CA ARG A 54 17.58 -5.50 -0.90
C ARG A 54 16.20 -5.01 -0.49
N LEU A 55 16.06 -4.66 0.78
CA LEU A 55 14.92 -3.92 1.32
C LEU A 55 15.30 -2.46 1.53
N ILE A 56 14.42 -1.55 1.15
CA ILE A 56 14.47 -0.14 1.52
C ILE A 56 13.21 0.18 2.34
N SER A 57 13.39 0.50 3.61
CA SER A 57 12.32 0.96 4.50
C SER A 57 12.31 2.48 4.53
N PHE A 58 11.23 3.08 4.01
CA PHE A 58 11.08 4.51 3.84
C PHE A 58 10.22 5.12 4.95
N ASN A 59 10.64 6.26 5.50
CA ASN A 59 9.85 7.03 6.44
C ASN A 59 8.93 7.99 5.68
N MET A 60 7.71 7.50 5.41
CA MET A 60 6.69 8.25 4.66
C MET A 60 6.13 9.47 5.41
N ASN A 61 6.43 9.65 6.70
CA ASN A 61 5.98 10.84 7.45
C ASN A 61 6.61 12.14 6.93
N TYR A 62 7.78 12.05 6.31
CA TYR A 62 8.42 13.18 5.63
C TYR A 62 7.79 13.52 4.27
N CYS A 63 6.77 12.77 3.86
CA CYS A 63 5.93 13.00 2.69
C CYS A 63 4.45 13.20 3.07
N SER A 64 4.13 13.24 4.36
CA SER A 64 2.75 13.34 4.84
C SER A 64 2.32 14.80 4.89
N PRO A 65 1.18 15.18 4.28
CA PRO A 65 0.62 16.52 4.46
C PRO A 65 0.18 16.79 5.91
N GLU A 66 0.02 15.74 6.72
CA GLU A 66 -0.34 15.87 8.14
C GLU A 66 0.86 16.20 9.04
N ASN A 67 2.09 16.11 8.51
CA ASN A 67 3.28 16.48 9.26
C ASN A 67 3.53 17.99 9.19
N VAL A 68 3.02 18.71 10.19
CA VAL A 68 3.07 20.18 10.27
C VAL A 68 4.49 20.76 10.21
N TRP A 69 5.52 19.98 10.54
CA TRP A 69 6.90 20.44 10.47
C TRP A 69 7.38 20.70 9.04
N LEU A 70 6.73 20.09 8.05
CA LEU A 70 7.05 20.30 6.63
C LEU A 70 6.65 21.68 6.11
N PHE A 71 5.83 22.44 6.84
CA PHE A 71 5.56 23.85 6.51
C PHE A 71 6.79 24.76 6.64
N ILE A 72 7.80 24.34 7.42
CA ILE A 72 9.07 25.07 7.56
C ILE A 72 9.93 24.84 6.31
N ASN A 73 10.13 23.56 5.98
CA ASN A 73 10.81 23.14 4.76
C ASN A 73 10.36 21.72 4.37
N SER A 74 9.76 21.60 3.20
CA SER A 74 9.28 20.34 2.61
C SER A 74 10.21 19.79 1.53
N THR A 75 11.32 20.46 1.23
CA THR A 75 12.30 20.01 0.24
C THR A 75 13.07 18.82 0.79
N ASP A 76 12.81 17.63 0.22
CA ASP A 76 13.41 16.33 0.55
C ASP A 76 13.94 16.23 2.00
N PRO A 77 13.05 16.13 3.00
CA PRO A 77 13.47 16.15 4.39
C PRO A 77 14.46 15.02 4.68
N LEU A 78 15.63 15.40 5.20
CA LEU A 78 16.78 14.52 5.46
C LEU A 78 17.47 13.93 4.22
N ASP A 79 17.24 14.50 3.03
CA ASP A 79 17.75 14.00 1.75
C ASP A 79 17.34 12.55 1.49
N GLN A 80 16.13 12.16 1.94
CA GLN A 80 15.69 10.77 1.95
C GLN A 80 15.41 10.25 0.54
N LEU A 81 14.85 11.07 -0.36
CA LEU A 81 14.67 10.71 -1.76
C LEU A 81 16.03 10.60 -2.46
N GLN A 82 16.93 11.54 -2.21
CA GLN A 82 18.30 11.48 -2.74
C GLN A 82 19.05 10.23 -2.25
N TRP A 83 18.90 9.88 -0.97
CA TRP A 83 19.44 8.66 -0.37
C TRP A 83 18.84 7.40 -1.00
N MET A 84 17.52 7.37 -1.25
CA MET A 84 16.88 6.26 -1.92
C MET A 84 17.39 6.08 -3.36
N ILE A 85 17.54 7.17 -4.11
CA ILE A 85 18.08 7.14 -5.48
C ILE A 85 19.49 6.52 -5.49
N GLN A 86 20.34 6.88 -4.54
CA GLN A 86 21.69 6.31 -4.42
C GLN A 86 21.65 4.79 -4.18
N TRP A 87 20.75 4.31 -3.33
CA TRP A 87 20.61 2.88 -3.07
C TRP A 87 19.96 2.11 -4.21
N LEU A 88 19.04 2.72 -4.94
CA LEU A 88 18.47 2.14 -6.16
C LEU A 88 19.54 2.01 -7.25
N GLN A 89 20.37 3.05 -7.45
CA GLN A 89 21.50 2.98 -8.38
C GLN A 89 22.52 1.92 -7.95
N TYR A 90 22.87 1.88 -6.66
CA TYR A 90 23.76 0.85 -6.13
C TYR A 90 23.21 -0.56 -6.42
N ALA A 91 21.92 -0.78 -6.19
CA ALA A 91 21.29 -2.07 -6.46
C ALA A 91 21.33 -2.43 -7.96
N GLU A 92 21.08 -1.45 -8.85
CA GLU A 92 21.20 -1.63 -10.29
C GLU A 92 22.61 -2.04 -10.71
N ASP A 93 23.63 -1.33 -10.22
CA ASP A 93 25.04 -1.59 -10.53
C ASP A 93 25.52 -2.98 -10.06
N HIS A 94 24.88 -3.51 -9.01
CA HIS A 94 25.20 -4.82 -8.41
C HIS A 94 24.21 -5.93 -8.80
N GLY A 95 23.25 -5.66 -9.69
CA GLY A 95 22.25 -6.62 -10.13
C GLY A 95 21.27 -7.07 -9.03
N GLU A 96 21.12 -6.30 -7.96
CA GLU A 96 20.17 -6.57 -6.89
C GLU A 96 18.75 -6.14 -7.29
N LYS A 97 17.74 -6.89 -6.80
CA LYS A 97 16.34 -6.45 -6.81
C LYS A 97 16.02 -5.72 -5.52
N VAL A 98 15.04 -4.84 -5.56
CA VAL A 98 14.68 -3.98 -4.42
C VAL A 98 13.21 -4.10 -4.08
N HIS A 99 12.92 -4.36 -2.81
CA HIS A 99 11.59 -4.16 -2.23
C HIS A 99 11.58 -2.87 -1.43
N VAL A 100 10.60 -2.02 -1.67
CA VAL A 100 10.40 -0.77 -0.92
C VAL A 100 9.19 -0.93 -0.03
N ILE A 101 9.35 -0.64 1.26
CA ILE A 101 8.25 -0.66 2.25
C ILE A 101 8.08 0.72 2.87
N GLY A 102 6.84 1.08 3.20
CA GLY A 102 6.50 2.35 3.82
C GLY A 102 5.10 2.29 4.44
N HIS A 103 4.79 3.25 5.30
CA HIS A 103 3.51 3.28 6.00
C HIS A 103 2.40 4.00 5.22
N ILE A 104 2.61 5.27 4.87
CA ILE A 104 1.62 6.10 4.17
C ILE A 104 1.80 5.87 2.67
N PRO A 105 0.77 5.39 1.93
CA PRO A 105 0.81 5.28 0.47
C PRO A 105 0.66 6.67 -0.16
N SER A 106 1.67 7.53 0.01
CA SER A 106 1.58 8.93 -0.41
C SER A 106 1.67 9.04 -1.94
N LYS A 107 0.67 9.67 -2.53
CA LYS A 107 0.63 10.07 -3.95
C LYS A 107 1.51 11.30 -4.24
N HIS A 108 2.21 11.82 -3.23
CA HIS A 108 3.02 13.04 -3.34
C HIS A 108 4.50 12.80 -3.65
N CYS A 109 5.11 11.73 -3.12
CA CYS A 109 6.56 11.54 -3.27
C CYS A 109 6.94 10.27 -4.03
N LEU A 110 6.03 9.30 -4.15
CA LEU A 110 6.31 8.04 -4.86
C LEU A 110 5.12 7.69 -5.76
N ALA A 111 5.32 7.80 -7.08
CA ALA A 111 4.37 7.40 -8.10
C ALA A 111 4.82 6.08 -8.73
N SER A 112 4.30 4.97 -8.22
CA SER A 112 4.60 3.61 -8.70
C SER A 112 3.46 2.65 -8.37
N PHE A 113 3.44 1.50 -9.04
CA PHE A 113 2.58 0.38 -8.64
C PHE A 113 2.97 -0.09 -7.23
N ARG A 114 1.98 -0.30 -6.36
CA ARG A 114 2.18 -0.67 -4.96
C ARG A 114 1.00 -1.43 -4.41
N TYR A 115 1.29 -2.32 -3.47
CA TYR A 115 0.26 -2.97 -2.66
C TYR A 115 -0.01 -2.14 -1.41
N ILE A 116 -1.28 -1.88 -1.14
CA ILE A 116 -1.74 -1.33 0.15
C ILE A 116 -2.37 -2.48 0.92
N THR A 117 -1.78 -2.82 2.06
CA THR A 117 -2.28 -3.89 2.92
C THR A 117 -3.42 -3.41 3.81
N LEU A 118 -4.26 -4.36 4.22
CA LEU A 118 -5.27 -4.16 5.25
C LEU A 118 -4.64 -3.94 6.62
N SER A 119 -5.49 -3.60 7.60
CA SER A 119 -5.04 -3.31 8.96
C SER A 119 -5.38 -4.43 9.94
N LEU A 120 -4.53 -4.62 10.95
CA LEU A 120 -4.83 -5.50 12.09
C LEU A 120 -5.83 -4.85 13.07
N THR A 121 -6.09 -3.55 12.94
CA THR A 121 -7.01 -2.83 13.82
C THR A 121 -8.41 -2.83 13.24
N THR A 122 -9.41 -2.67 14.10
CA THR A 122 -10.79 -2.53 13.66
C THR A 122 -11.14 -1.09 13.26
N PHE A 123 -10.20 -0.15 13.26
CA PHE A 123 -10.51 1.27 13.07
C PHE A 123 -10.68 1.63 11.57
N SER A 124 -11.83 2.08 11.09
CA SER A 124 -13.14 2.19 11.78
C SER A 124 -14.12 1.20 11.19
N TYR A 125 -14.51 0.23 12.01
CA TYR A 125 -15.53 -0.80 11.77
C TYR A 125 -15.17 -1.85 10.71
N LEU A 126 -13.94 -2.37 10.73
CA LEU A 126 -13.52 -3.47 9.83
C LEU A 126 -13.06 -4.72 10.62
N ASN A 127 -12.98 -5.87 9.94
CA ASN A 127 -12.47 -7.12 10.52
C ASN A 127 -10.93 -7.10 10.54
N PRO A 128 -10.27 -7.30 11.69
CA PRO A 128 -8.81 -7.39 11.75
C PRO A 128 -8.25 -8.39 10.76
N GLY A 129 -7.24 -8.03 9.98
CA GLY A 129 -6.65 -8.94 9.02
C GLY A 129 -5.13 -8.86 8.91
N TYR A 130 -4.56 -9.84 8.23
CA TYR A 130 -3.19 -9.78 7.74
C TYR A 130 -3.11 -10.33 6.30
N ARG A 131 -2.02 -9.99 5.60
CA ARG A 131 -1.77 -10.44 4.22
C ARG A 131 -0.42 -11.14 4.13
N VAL A 132 -0.39 -12.21 3.35
CA VAL A 132 0.81 -12.99 3.06
C VAL A 132 1.10 -12.87 1.56
N TYR A 133 2.35 -12.57 1.22
CA TYR A 133 2.81 -12.46 -0.17
C TYR A 133 3.77 -13.60 -0.50
N PRO A 134 3.32 -14.62 -1.24
CA PRO A 134 4.23 -15.50 -1.97
C PRO A 134 5.11 -14.66 -2.91
N ILE A 135 6.41 -14.71 -2.70
CA ILE A 135 7.42 -14.02 -3.50
C ILE A 135 8.28 -15.06 -4.20
N ASP A 136 8.71 -14.75 -5.42
CA ASP A 136 9.65 -15.57 -6.17
C ASP A 136 10.87 -15.97 -5.32
N GLY A 137 11.30 -17.22 -5.52
CA GLY A 137 12.12 -17.98 -4.57
C GLY A 137 13.55 -17.45 -4.41
N ASN A 138 14.34 -18.16 -3.61
CA ASN A 138 15.77 -17.85 -3.50
C ASN A 138 16.59 -18.77 -4.42
N TYR A 139 16.84 -18.33 -5.64
CA TYR A 139 17.67 -19.02 -6.63
C TYR A 139 18.36 -18.00 -7.55
N HIS A 140 19.35 -18.46 -8.30
CA HIS A 140 20.10 -17.63 -9.25
C HIS A 140 19.15 -16.98 -10.27
N ASP A 141 19.29 -15.67 -10.49
CA ASP A 141 18.40 -14.86 -11.35
C ASP A 141 16.92 -14.81 -10.93
N SER A 142 16.61 -15.09 -9.65
CA SER A 142 15.27 -14.89 -9.12
C SER A 142 14.80 -13.45 -9.34
N SER A 143 13.54 -13.32 -9.72
CA SER A 143 12.94 -12.02 -10.00
C SER A 143 12.52 -11.27 -8.74
N TYR A 144 12.30 -12.00 -7.64
CA TYR A 144 11.69 -11.53 -6.40
C TYR A 144 10.36 -10.78 -6.60
N TRP A 145 9.63 -11.06 -7.68
CA TRP A 145 8.27 -10.56 -7.85
C TRP A 145 7.30 -11.20 -6.86
N VAL A 146 6.25 -10.47 -6.53
CA VAL A 146 5.08 -11.02 -5.85
C VAL A 146 4.34 -11.92 -6.85
N LEU A 147 4.17 -13.18 -6.49
CA LEU A 147 3.52 -14.20 -7.33
C LEU A 147 2.02 -14.28 -7.06
N ASP A 148 1.61 -14.08 -5.82
CA ASP A 148 0.22 -13.97 -5.40
C ASP A 148 0.12 -13.13 -4.11
N HIS A 149 -1.09 -12.91 -3.60
CA HIS A 149 -1.28 -12.56 -2.20
C HIS A 149 -2.53 -13.18 -1.60
N HIS A 150 -2.35 -13.72 -0.40
CA HIS A 150 -3.38 -14.37 0.40
C HIS A 150 -3.80 -13.47 1.56
N THR A 151 -5.11 -13.24 1.71
CA THR A 151 -5.66 -12.40 2.77
C THR A 151 -6.40 -13.23 3.80
N VAL A 152 -6.11 -13.00 5.08
CA VAL A 152 -6.81 -13.62 6.20
C VAL A 152 -7.46 -12.53 7.03
N ILE A 153 -8.73 -12.74 7.40
CA ILE A 153 -9.46 -11.84 8.30
C ILE A 153 -9.97 -12.59 9.53
N MET A 154 -10.09 -11.88 10.63
CA MET A 154 -10.73 -12.35 11.85
C MET A 154 -12.21 -11.98 11.78
N ASN A 155 -13.09 -12.97 11.62
CA ASN A 155 -14.52 -12.73 11.59
C ASN A 155 -15.00 -12.33 13.00
N LEU A 156 -15.19 -11.02 13.21
CA LEU A 156 -15.57 -10.48 14.51
C LEU A 156 -16.94 -10.99 14.97
N THR A 157 -17.90 -11.11 14.07
CA THR A 157 -19.26 -11.58 14.36
C THR A 157 -19.23 -13.02 14.91
N ALA A 158 -18.54 -13.92 14.23
CA ALA A 158 -18.36 -15.30 14.67
C ALA A 158 -17.50 -15.38 15.94
N THR A 159 -16.43 -14.59 16.02
CA THR A 159 -15.52 -14.54 17.17
C THR A 159 -16.26 -14.13 18.44
N ASN A 160 -17.10 -13.11 18.36
CA ASN A 160 -17.90 -12.61 19.48
C ASN A 160 -19.04 -13.58 19.86
N MET A 161 -19.72 -14.19 18.89
CA MET A 161 -20.77 -15.18 19.17
C MET A 161 -20.23 -16.44 19.84
N HIS A 162 -19.06 -16.92 19.42
CA HIS A 162 -18.47 -18.16 19.94
C HIS A 162 -17.46 -17.94 21.08
N ASN A 163 -17.17 -16.68 21.41
CA ASN A 163 -16.16 -16.28 22.40
C ASN A 163 -14.80 -16.98 22.17
N ARG A 164 -14.39 -17.10 20.89
CA ARG A 164 -13.09 -17.64 20.49
C ARG A 164 -12.61 -16.93 19.24
N THR A 165 -11.30 -16.71 19.10
CA THR A 165 -10.72 -16.14 17.89
C THR A 165 -10.96 -17.06 16.68
N ILE A 166 -11.60 -16.53 15.63
CA ILE A 166 -11.86 -17.26 14.39
C ILE A 166 -11.29 -16.45 13.22
N PHE A 167 -10.19 -16.95 12.67
CA PHE A 167 -9.64 -16.48 11.40
C PHE A 167 -10.25 -17.28 10.25
N ILE A 168 -10.49 -16.60 9.13
CA ILE A 168 -10.94 -17.17 7.87
C ILE A 168 -10.07 -16.65 6.74
N ASP A 169 -9.78 -17.53 5.79
CA ASP A 169 -9.16 -17.14 4.53
C ASP A 169 -10.19 -16.34 3.73
N GLU A 170 -9.87 -15.07 3.47
CA GLU A 170 -10.79 -14.16 2.79
C GLU A 170 -10.72 -14.36 1.28
N TYR A 171 -9.51 -14.28 0.72
CA TYR A 171 -9.26 -14.53 -0.70
C TYR A 171 -7.77 -14.65 -1.04
N ASP A 172 -7.52 -15.42 -2.10
CA ASP A 172 -6.32 -15.36 -2.94
C ASP A 172 -6.58 -14.47 -4.15
N ALA A 173 -5.66 -13.55 -4.46
CA ALA A 173 -5.89 -12.51 -5.45
C ALA A 173 -6.13 -13.06 -6.85
N ARG A 174 -5.28 -14.01 -7.27
CA ARG A 174 -5.36 -14.61 -8.60
C ARG A 174 -6.67 -15.36 -8.82
N ASP A 175 -7.07 -16.17 -7.84
CA ASP A 175 -8.29 -16.96 -7.92
C ASP A 175 -9.53 -16.06 -7.88
N ALA A 176 -9.57 -15.10 -6.95
CA ALA A 176 -10.73 -14.22 -6.78
C ALA A 176 -10.95 -13.28 -7.96
N TYR A 177 -9.88 -12.74 -8.54
CA TYR A 177 -9.97 -11.79 -9.65
C TYR A 177 -9.75 -12.43 -11.02
N GLN A 178 -9.57 -13.76 -11.07
CA GLN A 178 -9.28 -14.50 -12.30
C GLN A 178 -8.08 -13.91 -13.04
N MET A 179 -6.97 -13.74 -12.32
CA MET A 179 -5.73 -13.16 -12.84
C MET A 179 -4.69 -14.25 -13.02
N GLU A 180 -4.02 -14.25 -14.18
CA GLU A 180 -2.95 -15.22 -14.43
C GLU A 180 -1.72 -14.94 -13.57
N ASN A 181 -1.34 -13.66 -13.45
CA ASN A 181 -0.22 -13.16 -12.66
C ASN A 181 -0.60 -11.85 -11.96
N LEU A 182 0.27 -11.35 -11.09
CA LEU A 182 0.07 -10.08 -10.39
C LEU A 182 1.06 -8.99 -10.83
N PHE A 183 1.53 -9.02 -12.08
CA PHE A 183 2.40 -7.97 -12.61
C PHE A 183 1.63 -6.67 -12.82
N PRO A 184 2.30 -5.51 -12.91
CA PRO A 184 1.62 -4.22 -13.11
C PRO A 184 0.64 -4.20 -14.29
N ASN A 185 0.94 -4.92 -15.37
CA ASN A 185 0.06 -5.03 -16.53
C ASN A 185 -1.23 -5.82 -16.24
N ASP A 186 -1.17 -6.86 -15.40
CA ASP A 186 -2.34 -7.64 -15.00
C ASP A 186 -3.27 -6.81 -14.11
N TRP A 187 -2.71 -6.01 -13.20
CA TRP A 187 -3.48 -5.05 -12.41
C TRP A 187 -4.13 -3.98 -13.28
N HIS A 188 -3.43 -3.51 -14.32
CA HIS A 188 -4.02 -2.60 -15.31
C HIS A 188 -5.20 -3.26 -16.05
N ASN A 189 -5.07 -4.51 -16.47
CA ASN A 189 -6.16 -5.26 -17.11
C ASN A 189 -7.36 -5.45 -16.16
N LEU A 190 -7.11 -5.70 -14.87
CA LEU A 190 -8.17 -5.75 -13.86
C LEU A 190 -8.88 -4.39 -13.75
N ILE A 191 -8.15 -3.28 -13.74
CA ILE A 191 -8.73 -1.94 -13.74
C ILE A 191 -9.65 -1.73 -14.95
N GLU A 192 -9.24 -2.12 -16.15
CA GLU A 192 -10.08 -2.02 -17.35
C GLU A 192 -11.35 -2.88 -17.26
N ARG A 193 -11.25 -4.08 -16.67
CA ARG A 193 -12.42 -4.92 -16.37
C ARG A 193 -13.36 -4.24 -15.37
N LEU A 194 -12.81 -3.63 -14.31
CA LEU A 194 -13.59 -2.91 -13.29
C LEU A 194 -14.26 -1.65 -13.83
N LYS A 195 -13.65 -0.95 -14.80
CA LYS A 195 -14.30 0.17 -15.50
C LYS A 195 -15.58 -0.28 -16.20
N ASN A 196 -15.55 -1.43 -16.86
CA ASN A 196 -16.70 -1.99 -17.58
C ASN A 196 -17.72 -2.66 -16.64
N ASP A 197 -17.31 -3.03 -15.43
CA ASP A 197 -18.14 -3.67 -14.41
C ASP A 197 -18.39 -2.75 -13.20
N ILE A 198 -18.38 -1.42 -13.38
CA ILE A 198 -18.39 -0.48 -12.24
C ILE A 198 -19.59 -0.65 -11.29
N ASP A 199 -20.72 -1.14 -11.78
CA ASP A 199 -21.91 -1.46 -10.96
C ASP A 199 -22.23 -2.97 -10.91
N GLY A 200 -21.32 -3.80 -11.39
CA GLY A 200 -21.49 -5.24 -11.47
C GLY A 200 -20.87 -6.02 -10.31
N GLN A 201 -20.75 -7.33 -10.53
CA GLN A 201 -20.39 -8.28 -9.48
C GLN A 201 -18.89 -8.26 -9.15
N LEU A 202 -18.02 -8.08 -10.15
CA LEU A 202 -16.57 -8.02 -9.95
C LEU A 202 -16.20 -6.77 -9.13
N MET A 203 -16.80 -5.62 -9.44
CA MET A 203 -16.58 -4.41 -8.64
C MET A 203 -17.14 -4.54 -7.23
N GLY A 204 -18.31 -5.18 -7.08
CA GLY A 204 -18.87 -5.52 -5.76
C GLY A 204 -17.94 -6.41 -4.94
N LEU A 205 -17.33 -7.41 -5.58
CA LEU A 205 -16.37 -8.34 -4.96
C LEU A 205 -15.09 -7.62 -4.51
N VAL A 206 -14.48 -6.81 -5.38
CA VAL A 206 -13.29 -6.01 -5.03
C VAL A 206 -13.60 -5.07 -3.86
N TYR A 207 -14.76 -4.42 -3.89
CA TYR A 207 -15.17 -3.52 -2.80
C TYR A 207 -15.41 -4.29 -1.49
N GLN A 208 -16.00 -5.48 -1.54
CA GLN A 208 -16.18 -6.33 -0.37
C GLN A 208 -14.82 -6.64 0.31
N TYR A 209 -13.82 -7.05 -0.47
CA TYR A 209 -12.47 -7.33 0.04
C TYR A 209 -11.73 -6.08 0.49
N TYR A 210 -11.95 -4.94 -0.16
CA TYR A 210 -11.41 -3.67 0.32
C TYR A 210 -11.94 -3.30 1.71
N THR A 211 -13.18 -3.68 2.01
CA THR A 211 -13.80 -3.49 3.34
C THR A 211 -13.63 -4.68 4.28
N GLU A 212 -12.67 -5.58 4.02
CA GLU A 212 -12.33 -6.71 4.90
C GLU A 212 -13.59 -7.57 5.22
N SER A 213 -14.45 -7.76 4.21
CA SER A 213 -15.73 -8.48 4.27
C SER A 213 -16.62 -8.01 5.43
N TYR A 214 -16.62 -6.71 5.69
CA TYR A 214 -17.47 -6.11 6.71
C TYR A 214 -18.95 -6.32 6.37
N ALA A 215 -19.64 -7.05 7.26
CA ALA A 215 -21.01 -7.53 7.06
C ALA A 215 -22.06 -6.41 6.92
N ASP A 216 -21.79 -5.23 7.48
CA ASP A 216 -22.65 -4.05 7.43
C ASP A 216 -22.19 -3.02 6.38
N GLY A 217 -21.43 -3.49 5.39
CA GLY A 217 -20.85 -2.69 4.32
C GLY A 217 -21.81 -1.62 3.82
N ARG A 218 -21.46 -0.34 4.07
CA ARG A 218 -22.21 0.79 3.51
C ARG A 218 -22.37 0.51 2.02
N GLN A 219 -23.62 0.43 1.56
CA GLN A 219 -23.92 0.20 0.15
C GLN A 219 -23.22 1.29 -0.66
N CYS A 220 -22.13 0.91 -1.33
CA CYS A 220 -21.35 1.80 -2.16
C CYS A 220 -22.09 1.96 -3.48
N ASN A 221 -22.75 3.10 -3.64
CA ASN A 221 -23.43 3.46 -4.88
C ASN A 221 -22.41 3.73 -6.00
N HIS A 222 -22.89 3.95 -7.22
CA HIS A 222 -22.05 4.21 -8.39
C HIS A 222 -20.97 5.29 -8.15
N ASN A 223 -21.35 6.42 -7.52
CA ASN A 223 -20.40 7.51 -7.26
C ASN A 223 -19.31 7.10 -6.26
N CYS A 224 -19.68 6.34 -5.23
CA CYS A 224 -18.73 5.74 -4.29
C CYS A 224 -17.77 4.78 -5.01
N ARG A 225 -18.26 3.90 -5.89
CA ARG A 225 -17.45 2.94 -6.66
C ARG A 225 -16.51 3.65 -7.64
N ARG A 226 -16.98 4.70 -8.30
CA ARG A 226 -16.16 5.56 -9.17
C ARG A 226 -15.04 6.23 -8.38
N GLY A 227 -15.33 6.80 -7.21
CA GLY A 227 -14.32 7.39 -6.33
C GLY A 227 -13.28 6.37 -5.87
N PHE A 228 -13.73 5.20 -5.44
CA PHE A 228 -12.88 4.09 -5.06
C PHE A 228 -11.95 3.63 -6.21
N LEU A 229 -12.49 3.46 -7.43
CA LEU A 229 -11.66 3.10 -8.59
C LEU A 229 -10.69 4.22 -9.00
N CYS A 230 -11.09 5.48 -8.83
CA CYS A 230 -10.21 6.62 -9.05
C CYS A 230 -9.02 6.60 -8.08
N ASP A 231 -9.24 6.23 -6.83
CA ASP A 231 -8.16 6.08 -5.85
C ASP A 231 -7.16 4.98 -6.20
N PHE A 232 -7.62 3.90 -6.83
CA PHE A 232 -6.79 2.80 -7.31
C PHE A 232 -5.87 3.21 -8.47
N ILE A 233 -6.38 4.05 -9.39
CA ILE A 233 -5.64 4.47 -10.58
C ILE A 233 -4.68 5.63 -10.27
N THR A 234 -5.03 6.48 -9.31
CA THR A 234 -4.27 7.70 -9.03
C THR A 234 -3.02 7.40 -8.20
N ALA A 235 -1.88 7.18 -8.86
CA ALA A 235 -0.58 7.05 -8.21
C ALA A 235 0.07 8.40 -7.85
N ARG A 236 -0.34 9.48 -8.51
CA ARG A 236 0.19 10.85 -8.33
C ARG A 236 -0.95 11.82 -8.04
N LEU A 237 -0.84 12.60 -6.96
CA LEU A 237 -1.94 13.47 -6.52
C LEU A 237 -2.21 14.62 -7.51
N GLU A 238 -1.17 15.11 -8.18
CA GLU A 238 -1.22 16.28 -9.04
C GLU A 238 -1.73 16.00 -10.47
N ASP A 239 -2.21 14.77 -10.74
CA ASP A 239 -2.77 14.43 -12.04
C ASP A 239 -4.31 14.55 -12.01
N PRO A 240 -4.88 15.69 -12.47
CA PRO A 240 -6.32 15.91 -12.46
C PRO A 240 -7.06 15.03 -13.48
N HIS A 241 -6.35 14.43 -14.45
CA HIS A 241 -6.94 13.68 -15.56
C HIS A 241 -6.89 12.16 -15.36
N ALA A 242 -6.26 11.69 -14.27
CA ALA A 242 -6.10 10.26 -13.98
C ALA A 242 -7.42 9.47 -14.00
N CYS A 243 -8.54 10.13 -13.71
CA CYS A 243 -9.86 9.51 -13.56
C CYS A 243 -10.88 9.89 -14.65
N ASP A 244 -10.45 10.62 -15.69
CA ASP A 244 -11.35 11.08 -16.77
C ASP A 244 -11.93 9.91 -17.57
N SER A 245 -11.16 8.82 -17.70
CA SER A 245 -11.58 7.60 -18.40
C SER A 245 -12.64 6.78 -17.67
N LEU A 246 -13.00 7.13 -16.43
CA LEU A 246 -14.00 6.37 -15.68
C LEU A 246 -15.42 6.68 -16.19
N PRO A 247 -16.36 5.72 -16.15
CA PRO A 247 -17.76 5.93 -16.54
C PRO A 247 -18.48 6.88 -15.58
N ASN A 248 -19.23 7.83 -16.11
CA ASN A 248 -20.14 8.67 -15.31
C ASN A 248 -21.55 8.05 -15.32
N TYR A 249 -22.26 8.15 -14.20
CA TYR A 249 -23.60 7.59 -14.00
C TYR A 249 -24.59 7.95 -15.13
N PHE A 250 -24.49 9.15 -15.69
CA PHE A 250 -25.37 9.61 -16.77
C PHE A 250 -25.06 8.97 -18.14
N VAL A 251 -23.81 8.59 -18.40
CA VAL A 251 -23.40 8.00 -19.69
C VAL A 251 -23.76 6.51 -19.73
N SER A 252 -23.57 5.78 -18.62
CA SER A 252 -23.87 4.34 -18.55
C SER A 252 -25.36 4.03 -18.73
N MET A 253 -26.26 4.89 -18.25
CA MET A 253 -27.70 4.74 -18.49
C MET A 253 -28.09 4.98 -19.95
N ILE A 254 -27.42 5.90 -20.65
CA ILE A 254 -27.69 6.19 -22.06
C ILE A 254 -27.24 4.99 -22.93
N ASP A 255 -26.07 4.43 -22.65
CA ASP A 255 -25.57 3.24 -23.37
C ASP A 255 -26.42 1.99 -23.10
N ASN A 256 -26.87 1.79 -21.85
CA ASN A 256 -27.75 0.66 -21.51
C ASN A 256 -29.15 0.82 -22.10
N ASN A 257 -29.69 2.04 -22.17
CA ASN A 257 -30.96 2.29 -22.86
C ASN A 257 -30.82 2.10 -24.37
N MET A 258 -29.71 2.50 -25.00
CA MET A 258 -29.50 2.25 -26.43
C MET A 258 -29.33 0.76 -26.76
N LYS A 259 -28.70 -0.04 -25.88
CA LYS A 259 -28.58 -1.50 -26.07
C LYS A 259 -29.90 -2.26 -25.88
N ASN A 260 -30.83 -1.73 -25.08
CA ASN A 260 -32.16 -2.34 -24.87
C ASN A 260 -33.22 -1.87 -25.89
N THR A 261 -32.85 -1.01 -26.86
CA THR A 261 -33.76 -0.49 -27.90
C THR A 261 -33.40 -1.01 -29.30
N LEU A 262 -32.64 -2.10 -29.40
CA LEU A 262 -32.32 -2.83 -30.64
C LEU A 262 -32.74 -4.30 -30.54
#